data_AF-A0A5J5V1T2-F1
#
_entry.id   AF-A0A5J5V1T2-F1
#
_cell.length_a   1.000
_cell.length_b   1.000
_cell.length_c   1.000
_cell.angle_alpha   90.00
_cell.angle_beta   90.00
_cell.angle_gamma   90.00
#
_symmetry.space_group_name_H-M   'P 1'
#
loop_
_entity.id
_entity.type
_entity.pdbx_description
1 polymer ?
#
loop_
_entity_poly.entity_id
_entity_poly.type
_entity_poly.pdbx_seq_one_letter_code
_entity_poly.pdbx_strand_id
1 'polypeptide(L)'
;MGRGRVQLRRIENNISRQVTFSKRRSGLLKKANEISVLCDADVALIVFSNKGKLFEFSSDPSMERILERYERQIYAPTGSESQANWSLESSKLMSTIEVLQRNLRNFRGEELEPLSSRDLQLLEQQIGNSLKRIRTRKNKLMNESISVLQKREKTLQDQNNMLAKKLKEKQQTPTEHAQHEVQQKLVQNSPPSTSIQPPTPPPAATRFPCLTIGGSYEAMKGTNKEAELNLNLVPNQ
;
A
#
# COMPACT_ATOMS: atom_id res chain seq x y z
N MET A 1 -57.61 14.74 -3.13
CA MET A 1 -56.74 13.66 -2.59
C MET A 1 -55.64 14.33 -1.74
N GLY A 2 -55.78 14.36 -0.41
CA GLY A 2 -54.80 15.00 0.48
C GLY A 2 -53.49 14.22 0.60
N ARG A 3 -52.36 14.90 0.76
CA ARG A 3 -51.06 14.28 1.04
C ARG A 3 -51.01 13.79 2.50
N GLY A 4 -50.75 12.50 2.71
CA GLY A 4 -50.50 11.95 4.04
C GLY A 4 -49.14 12.38 4.62
N ARG A 5 -49.01 12.35 5.96
CA ARG A 5 -47.76 12.64 6.68
C ARG A 5 -46.72 11.55 6.38
N VAL A 6 -45.48 11.95 6.08
CA VAL A 6 -44.36 11.04 5.79
C VAL A 6 -43.31 11.17 6.88
N GLN A 7 -42.72 10.05 7.31
CA GLN A 7 -41.63 10.02 8.29
C GLN A 7 -40.33 10.63 7.70
N LEU A 8 -39.56 11.37 8.51
CA LEU A 8 -38.30 11.97 8.09
C LEU A 8 -37.15 10.97 8.19
N ARG A 9 -37.12 10.03 7.24
CA ARG A 9 -36.05 9.03 7.06
C ARG A 9 -35.81 8.77 5.57
N ARG A 10 -34.72 8.07 5.24
CA ARG A 10 -34.44 7.64 3.86
C ARG A 10 -35.60 6.80 3.31
N ILE A 11 -36.03 7.09 2.08
CA ILE A 11 -37.05 6.28 1.38
C ILE A 11 -36.33 5.11 0.72
N GLU A 12 -36.65 3.88 1.13
CA GLU A 12 -35.97 2.69 0.60
C GLU A 12 -36.32 2.39 -0.86
N ASN A 13 -37.60 2.49 -1.21
CA ASN A 13 -38.07 2.26 -2.58
C ASN A 13 -37.47 3.30 -3.55
N ASN A 14 -36.70 2.82 -4.53
CA ASN A 14 -35.98 3.64 -5.51
C ASN A 14 -36.92 4.53 -6.36
N ILE A 15 -38.07 4.02 -6.79
CA ILE A 15 -39.03 4.75 -7.62
C ILE A 15 -39.66 5.87 -6.80
N SER A 16 -40.17 5.54 -5.61
CA SER A 16 -40.76 6.52 -4.68
C SER A 16 -39.73 7.58 -4.27
N ARG A 17 -38.48 7.19 -4.06
CA ARG A 17 -37.37 8.12 -3.75
C ARG A 17 -37.09 9.06 -4.91
N GLN A 18 -37.04 8.57 -6.16
CA GLN A 18 -36.80 9.40 -7.35
C GLN A 18 -37.92 10.43 -7.58
N VAL A 19 -39.18 9.99 -7.47
CA VAL A 19 -40.35 10.88 -7.61
C VAL A 19 -40.37 11.91 -6.47
N THR A 20 -40.07 11.49 -5.25
CA THR A 20 -40.03 12.39 -4.09
C THR A 20 -38.89 13.39 -4.20
N PHE A 21 -37.69 12.96 -4.62
CA PHE A 21 -36.55 13.84 -4.88
C PHE A 21 -36.93 14.92 -5.89
N SER A 22 -37.54 14.52 -7.02
CA SER A 22 -37.95 15.47 -8.05
C SER A 22 -38.94 16.51 -7.51
N LYS A 23 -39.99 16.05 -6.79
CA LYS A 23 -41.00 16.95 -6.21
C LYS A 23 -40.43 17.85 -5.10
N ARG A 24 -39.61 17.31 -4.19
CA ARG A 24 -39.04 18.08 -3.07
C ARG A 24 -37.97 19.06 -3.55
N ARG A 25 -37.10 18.67 -4.49
CA ARG A 25 -36.10 19.55 -5.10
C ARG A 25 -36.79 20.74 -5.79
N SER A 26 -37.81 20.50 -6.61
CA SER A 26 -38.58 21.58 -7.23
C SER A 26 -39.28 22.47 -6.20
N GLY A 27 -39.82 21.89 -5.13
CA GLY A 27 -40.43 22.67 -4.04
C GLY A 27 -39.41 23.52 -3.27
N LEU A 28 -38.22 22.98 -3.01
CA LEU A 28 -37.13 23.68 -2.33
C LEU A 28 -36.60 24.84 -3.19
N LEU A 29 -36.43 24.62 -4.49
CA LEU A 29 -36.02 25.67 -5.44
C LEU A 29 -37.04 26.82 -5.44
N LYS A 30 -38.34 26.51 -5.47
CA LYS A 30 -39.39 27.54 -5.37
C LYS A 30 -39.27 28.34 -4.08
N LYS A 31 -39.02 27.69 -2.95
CA LYS A 31 -38.85 28.37 -1.65
C LYS A 31 -37.58 29.22 -1.60
N ALA A 32 -36.47 28.74 -2.15
CA ALA A 32 -35.23 29.52 -2.27
C ALA A 32 -35.44 30.78 -3.12
N ASN A 33 -36.16 30.65 -4.23
CA ASN A 33 -36.52 31.77 -5.09
C ASN A 33 -37.48 32.75 -4.40
N GLU A 34 -38.49 32.26 -3.68
CA GLU A 34 -39.37 33.11 -2.88
C GLU A 34 -38.58 33.94 -1.86
N ILE A 35 -37.66 33.32 -1.11
CA ILE A 35 -36.83 34.03 -0.13
C ILE A 35 -35.96 35.10 -0.81
N SER A 36 -35.31 34.74 -1.91
CA SER A 36 -34.44 35.67 -2.63
C SER A 36 -35.21 36.90 -3.10
N VAL A 37 -36.39 36.72 -3.71
CA VAL A 37 -37.19 37.84 -4.24
C VAL A 37 -37.88 38.63 -3.13
N LEU A 38 -38.44 37.98 -2.11
CA LEU A 38 -39.22 38.67 -1.07
C LEU A 38 -38.33 39.45 -0.08
N CYS A 39 -37.10 38.97 0.16
CA CYS A 39 -36.21 39.53 1.16
C CYS A 39 -34.97 40.20 0.57
N ASP A 40 -34.86 40.29 -0.76
CA ASP A 40 -33.65 40.79 -1.45
C ASP A 40 -32.37 40.12 -0.93
N ALA A 41 -32.40 38.78 -0.90
CA ALA A 41 -31.36 37.96 -0.30
C ALA A 41 -30.62 37.13 -1.35
N ASP A 42 -29.29 37.11 -1.26
CA ASP A 42 -28.44 36.21 -2.03
C ASP A 42 -28.63 34.78 -1.52
N VAL A 43 -29.29 33.95 -2.33
CA VAL A 43 -29.52 32.54 -2.06
C VAL A 43 -28.88 31.69 -3.16
N ALA A 44 -28.10 30.68 -2.76
CA ALA A 44 -27.61 29.61 -3.63
C ALA A 44 -28.02 28.25 -3.07
N LEU A 45 -28.37 27.31 -3.96
CA LEU A 45 -28.76 25.94 -3.61
C LEU A 45 -28.05 24.96 -4.53
N ILE A 46 -27.30 24.03 -3.95
CA ILE A 46 -26.60 22.96 -4.67
C ILE A 46 -27.14 21.62 -4.19
N VAL A 47 -27.62 20.78 -5.13
CA VAL A 47 -28.19 19.46 -4.83
C VAL A 47 -27.58 18.41 -5.76
N PHE A 48 -26.89 17.42 -5.18
CA PHE A 48 -26.45 16.23 -5.90
C PHE A 48 -27.47 15.10 -5.72
N SER A 49 -27.90 14.50 -6.83
CA SER A 49 -28.66 13.25 -6.77
C SER A 49 -27.77 12.08 -6.35
N ASN A 50 -28.38 10.97 -5.94
CA ASN A 50 -27.66 9.73 -5.64
C ASN A 50 -26.92 9.13 -6.87
N LYS A 51 -27.19 9.63 -8.08
CA LYS A 51 -26.48 9.28 -9.32
C LYS A 51 -25.38 10.28 -9.68
N GLY A 52 -25.07 11.24 -8.79
CA GLY A 52 -24.07 12.28 -9.03
C GLY A 52 -24.52 13.45 -9.89
N LYS A 53 -25.76 13.44 -10.43
CA LYS A 53 -26.27 14.57 -11.22
C LYS A 53 -26.42 15.82 -10.34
N LEU A 54 -25.80 16.91 -10.75
CA LEU A 54 -25.87 18.25 -10.16
C LEU A 54 -27.17 18.95 -10.56
N PHE A 55 -27.81 19.58 -9.58
CA PHE A 55 -28.89 20.52 -9.75
C PHE A 55 -28.58 21.74 -8.91
N GLU A 56 -28.52 22.91 -9.55
CA GLU A 56 -28.19 24.17 -8.89
C GLU A 56 -29.28 25.22 -9.11
N PHE A 57 -29.31 26.19 -8.20
CA PHE A 57 -30.09 27.40 -8.29
C PHE A 57 -29.28 28.53 -7.66
N SER A 58 -29.26 29.67 -8.33
CA SER A 58 -28.65 30.91 -7.85
C SER A 58 -29.65 32.05 -8.06
N SER A 59 -29.74 32.91 -7.07
CA SER A 59 -30.46 34.19 -7.16
C SER A 59 -29.76 35.17 -8.11
N ASP A 60 -28.43 35.18 -8.08
CA ASP A 60 -27.60 35.91 -9.04
C ASP A 60 -27.45 35.14 -10.37
N PRO A 61 -27.21 35.84 -11.51
CA PRO A 61 -26.92 35.22 -12.80
C PRO A 61 -25.71 34.30 -12.81
N SER A 62 -24.76 34.50 -11.87
CA SER A 62 -23.60 33.62 -11.67
C SER A 62 -23.54 33.15 -10.23
N MET A 63 -23.61 31.82 -10.04
CA MET A 63 -23.41 31.18 -8.74
C MET A 63 -22.02 31.47 -8.15
N GLU A 64 -21.04 31.78 -9.01
CA GLU A 64 -19.66 32.08 -8.61
C GLU A 64 -19.61 33.27 -7.66
N ARG A 65 -20.46 34.30 -7.84
CA ARG A 65 -20.44 35.50 -6.98
C ARG A 65 -20.85 35.17 -5.54
N ILE A 66 -21.89 34.36 -5.38
CA ILE A 66 -22.38 33.94 -4.06
C ILE A 66 -21.36 33.01 -3.40
N LEU A 67 -20.77 32.09 -4.16
CA LEU A 67 -19.72 31.20 -3.66
C LEU A 67 -18.46 31.97 -3.26
N GLU A 68 -18.02 32.94 -4.06
CA GLU A 68 -16.88 33.80 -3.74
C GLU A 68 -17.15 34.60 -2.46
N ARG A 69 -18.36 35.16 -2.31
CA ARG A 69 -18.77 35.86 -1.08
C ARG A 69 -18.75 34.92 0.14
N TYR A 70 -19.22 33.69 -0.01
CA TYR A 70 -19.19 32.66 1.03
C TYR A 70 -17.76 32.26 1.42
N GLU A 71 -16.91 31.98 0.43
CA GLU A 71 -15.50 31.67 0.64
C GLU A 71 -14.79 32.82 1.35
N ARG A 72 -14.97 34.06 0.88
CA ARG A 72 -14.44 35.25 1.56
C ARG A 72 -14.91 35.32 3.01
N GLN A 73 -16.16 34.99 3.33
CA GLN A 73 -16.66 35.06 4.70
C GLN A 73 -16.16 33.92 5.62
N ILE A 74 -15.95 32.71 5.07
CA ILE A 74 -15.37 31.58 5.82
C ILE A 74 -13.88 31.75 6.04
N TYR A 75 -13.17 32.23 5.03
CA TYR A 75 -11.72 32.46 5.08
C TYR A 75 -11.35 33.83 5.65
N ALA A 76 -12.32 34.75 5.78
CA ALA A 76 -12.21 35.99 6.55
C ALA A 76 -13.27 36.03 7.65
N PRO A 77 -13.18 35.17 8.68
CA PRO A 77 -13.97 35.37 9.88
C PRO A 77 -13.39 36.62 10.55
N THR A 78 -14.14 37.72 10.55
CA THR A 78 -14.08 38.78 11.57
C THR A 78 -12.75 38.85 12.34
N GLY A 79 -11.73 39.48 11.74
CA GLY A 79 -10.41 39.63 12.34
C GLY A 79 -9.32 39.56 11.29
N SER A 80 -8.74 40.71 10.95
CA SER A 80 -7.69 40.90 9.94
C SER A 80 -6.42 40.04 10.15
N GLU A 81 -6.30 39.31 11.26
CA GLU A 81 -5.11 38.55 11.63
C GLU A 81 -5.11 37.12 11.08
N SER A 82 -6.26 36.42 11.04
CA SER A 82 -6.31 34.99 10.70
C SER A 82 -6.11 34.71 9.20
N GLN A 83 -6.65 35.55 8.32
CA GLN A 83 -6.53 35.39 6.86
C GLN A 83 -5.12 35.72 6.36
N ALA A 84 -4.53 36.81 6.89
CA ALA A 84 -3.14 37.15 6.63
C ALA A 84 -2.21 36.04 7.14
N ASN A 85 -2.51 35.42 8.29
CA ASN A 85 -1.71 34.33 8.84
C ASN A 85 -1.77 33.07 7.98
N TRP A 86 -2.93 32.60 7.52
CA TRP A 86 -3.02 31.42 6.64
C TRP A 86 -2.43 31.67 5.25
N SER A 87 -2.64 32.86 4.67
CA SER A 87 -2.03 33.24 3.39
C SER A 87 -0.50 33.32 3.51
N LEU A 88 0.00 33.92 4.60
CA LEU A 88 1.43 33.97 4.90
C LEU A 88 2.01 32.58 5.15
N GLU A 89 1.32 31.72 5.88
CA GLU A 89 1.78 30.36 6.18
C GLU A 89 1.78 29.49 4.91
N SER A 90 0.77 29.64 4.06
CA SER A 90 0.73 29.00 2.74
C SER A 90 1.89 29.49 1.86
N SER A 91 2.16 30.80 1.85
CA SER A 91 3.29 31.38 1.12
C SER A 91 4.64 30.88 1.64
N LYS A 92 4.84 30.84 2.95
CA LYS A 92 6.03 30.27 3.59
C LYS A 92 6.20 28.80 3.22
N LEU A 93 5.12 28.02 3.28
CA LEU A 93 5.15 26.60 2.92
C LEU A 93 5.52 26.41 1.44
N MET A 94 4.92 27.19 0.53
CA MET A 94 5.27 27.16 -0.89
C MET A 94 6.74 27.50 -1.12
N SER A 95 7.24 28.57 -0.50
CA SER A 95 8.67 28.94 -0.60
C SER A 95 9.60 27.83 -0.09
N THR A 96 9.20 27.14 0.98
CA THR A 96 9.94 26.00 1.55
C THR A 96 9.97 24.83 0.57
N ILE A 97 8.83 24.52 -0.06
CA ILE A 97 8.73 23.47 -1.07
C ILE A 97 9.64 23.79 -2.26
N GLU A 98 9.62 25.03 -2.75
CA GLU A 98 10.47 25.44 -3.87
C GLU A 98 11.96 25.32 -3.55
N VAL A 99 12.38 25.72 -2.35
CA VAL A 99 13.77 25.57 -1.90
C VAL A 99 14.15 24.09 -1.79
N LEU A 100 13.29 23.24 -1.21
CA LEU A 100 13.54 21.81 -1.09
C LEU A 100 13.63 21.11 -2.45
N GLN A 101 12.73 21.47 -3.38
CA GLN A 101 12.76 20.94 -4.74
C GLN A 101 14.02 21.37 -5.49
N ARG A 102 14.42 22.65 -5.38
CA ARG A 102 15.67 23.14 -5.94
C ARG A 102 16.88 22.41 -5.35
N ASN A 103 16.91 22.22 -4.03
CA ASN A 103 17.98 21.46 -3.38
C ASN A 103 18.04 20.01 -3.88
N LEU A 104 16.90 19.36 -4.11
CA LEU A 104 16.87 18.01 -4.66
C LEU A 104 17.46 17.95 -6.08
N ARG A 105 17.17 18.94 -6.93
CA ARG A 105 17.78 19.07 -8.26
C ARG A 105 19.29 19.26 -8.15
N ASN A 106 19.73 20.14 -7.26
CA ASN A 106 21.16 20.34 -6.99
C ASN A 106 21.85 19.04 -6.54
N PHE A 107 21.24 18.27 -5.62
CA PHE A 107 21.78 16.97 -5.19
C PHE A 107 21.84 15.92 -6.32
N ARG A 108 21.03 16.08 -7.37
CA ARG A 108 21.08 15.25 -8.59
C ARG A 108 22.07 15.76 -9.63
N GLY A 109 22.68 16.93 -9.40
CA GLY A 109 23.58 17.58 -10.35
C GLY A 109 22.85 18.38 -11.44
N GLU A 110 21.60 18.75 -11.22
CA GLU A 110 20.79 19.58 -12.11
C GLU A 110 20.78 21.04 -11.64
N GLU A 111 20.62 22.01 -12.55
CA GLU A 111 20.50 23.47 -12.27
C GLU A 111 21.61 24.01 -11.34
N LEU A 112 22.88 23.70 -11.67
CA LEU A 112 24.05 24.07 -10.85
C LEU A 112 24.61 25.47 -11.13
N GLU A 113 24.21 26.09 -12.24
CA GLU A 113 24.65 27.40 -12.72
C GLU A 113 24.50 28.55 -11.69
N PRO A 114 23.44 28.62 -10.86
CA PRO A 114 23.29 29.70 -9.89
C PRO A 114 24.11 29.51 -8.60
N LEU A 115 24.76 28.36 -8.39
CA LEU A 115 25.54 28.10 -7.17
C LEU A 115 26.94 28.70 -7.26
N SER A 116 27.43 29.26 -6.15
CA SER A 116 28.82 29.70 -6.07
C SER A 116 29.78 28.50 -5.98
N SER A 117 31.06 28.71 -6.29
CA SER A 117 32.09 27.68 -6.15
C SER A 117 32.18 27.11 -4.73
N ARG A 118 31.94 27.96 -3.71
CA ARG A 118 31.88 27.53 -2.31
C ARG A 118 30.68 26.62 -2.06
N ASP A 119 29.51 26.97 -2.58
CA ASP A 119 28.29 26.18 -2.37
C ASP A 119 28.37 24.82 -3.09
N LEU A 120 28.98 24.79 -4.27
CA LEU A 120 29.27 23.54 -4.98
C LEU A 120 30.22 22.63 -4.18
N GLN A 121 31.26 23.21 -3.56
CA GLN A 121 32.18 22.44 -2.71
C GLN A 121 31.47 21.86 -1.48
N LEU A 122 30.58 22.63 -0.84
CA LEU A 122 29.77 22.15 0.29
C LEU A 122 28.81 21.03 -0.15
N LEU A 123 28.17 21.19 -1.31
CA LEU A 123 27.28 20.20 -1.91
C LEU A 123 28.03 18.89 -2.20
N GLU A 124 29.21 18.98 -2.82
CA GLU A 124 30.09 17.83 -3.09
C GLU A 124 30.48 17.12 -1.78
N GLN A 125 30.92 17.88 -0.77
CA GLN A 125 31.31 17.31 0.52
C GLN A 125 30.12 16.60 1.19
N GLN A 126 28.92 17.17 1.13
CA GLN A 126 27.70 16.59 1.70
C GLN A 126 27.31 15.28 0.98
N ILE A 127 27.36 15.26 -0.34
CA ILE A 127 27.09 14.06 -1.15
C ILE A 127 28.15 12.99 -0.89
N GLY A 128 29.43 13.36 -0.87
CA GLY A 128 30.54 12.44 -0.58
C GLY A 128 30.41 11.78 0.80
N ASN A 129 30.10 12.57 1.83
CA ASN A 129 29.92 12.09 3.19
C ASN A 129 28.71 11.17 3.33
N SER A 130 27.57 11.54 2.75
CA SER A 130 26.36 10.71 2.77
C SER A 130 26.55 9.40 2.00
N LEU A 131 27.21 9.43 0.84
CA LEU A 131 27.55 8.24 0.07
C LEU A 131 28.49 7.30 0.84
N LYS A 132 29.49 7.84 1.54
CA LYS A 132 30.37 7.06 2.42
C LYS A 132 29.56 6.34 3.51
N ARG A 133 28.64 7.05 4.19
CA ARG A 133 27.77 6.47 5.22
C ARG A 133 26.89 5.35 4.65
N ILE A 134 26.29 5.55 3.48
CA ILE A 134 25.46 4.55 2.80
C ILE A 134 26.30 3.29 2.48
N ARG A 135 27.48 3.47 1.89
CA ARG A 135 28.39 2.35 1.55
C ARG A 135 28.81 1.57 2.80
N THR A 136 29.21 2.25 3.87
CA THR A 136 29.57 1.61 5.14
C THR A 136 28.40 0.81 5.71
N ARG A 137 27.19 1.37 5.70
CA ARG A 137 26.01 0.65 6.21
C ARG A 137 25.67 -0.56 5.34
N LYS A 138 25.72 -0.42 4.01
CA LYS A 138 25.48 -1.52 3.07
C LYS A 138 26.49 -2.65 3.26
N ASN A 139 27.77 -2.33 3.39
CA ASN A 139 28.81 -3.32 3.66
C ASN A 139 28.61 -4.02 5.01
N LYS A 140 28.24 -3.27 6.06
CA LYS A 140 27.93 -3.85 7.37
C LYS A 140 26.79 -4.87 7.28
N LEU A 141 25.67 -4.50 6.65
CA LEU A 141 24.52 -5.39 6.47
C LEU A 141 24.86 -6.63 5.61
N MET A 142 25.66 -6.45 4.57
CA MET A 142 26.13 -7.55 3.73
C MET A 142 26.98 -8.54 4.53
N ASN A 143 27.93 -8.04 5.33
CA ASN A 143 28.76 -8.89 6.19
C ASN A 143 27.94 -9.62 7.24
N GLU A 144 26.97 -8.95 7.87
CA GLU A 144 26.02 -9.58 8.80
C GLU A 144 25.27 -10.74 8.12
N SER A 145 24.79 -10.53 6.89
CA SER A 145 24.12 -11.59 6.11
C SER A 145 25.06 -12.76 5.78
N ILE A 146 26.31 -12.49 5.41
CA ILE A 146 27.32 -13.52 5.13
C ILE A 146 27.57 -14.36 6.39
N SER A 147 27.75 -13.72 7.55
CA SER A 147 27.98 -14.43 8.83
C SER A 147 26.80 -15.34 9.21
N VAL A 148 25.56 -14.89 8.99
CA VAL A 148 24.36 -15.72 9.24
C VAL A 148 24.35 -16.94 8.33
N LEU A 149 24.63 -16.76 7.03
CA LEU A 149 24.66 -17.87 6.07
C LEU A 149 25.77 -18.87 6.39
N GLN A 150 26.97 -18.41 6.70
CA GLN A 150 28.09 -19.28 7.10
C GLN A 150 27.79 -20.09 8.36
N LYS A 151 27.13 -19.48 9.35
CA LYS A 151 26.69 -20.20 10.56
C LYS A 151 25.69 -21.30 10.22
N ARG A 152 24.74 -21.01 9.33
CA ARG A 152 23.74 -21.99 8.85
C ARG A 152 24.38 -23.13 8.07
N GLU A 153 25.31 -22.81 7.18
CA GLU A 153 26.10 -23.80 6.43
C GLU A 153 26.81 -24.76 7.37
N LYS A 154 27.50 -24.23 8.39
CA LYS A 154 28.18 -25.07 9.39
C LYS A 154 27.21 -25.99 10.13
N THR A 155 26.07 -25.48 10.59
CA THR A 155 25.06 -26.31 11.28
C THR A 155 24.52 -27.42 10.38
N LEU A 156 24.24 -27.12 9.10
CA LEU A 156 23.78 -28.13 8.14
C LEU A 156 24.87 -29.17 7.87
N GLN A 157 26.13 -28.76 7.77
CA GLN A 157 27.26 -29.66 7.59
C GLN A 157 27.42 -30.61 8.78
N ASP A 158 27.30 -30.10 10.01
CA ASP A 158 27.34 -30.92 11.22
C ASP A 158 26.18 -31.92 11.27
N GLN A 159 24.96 -31.50 10.91
CA GLN A 159 23.80 -32.39 10.80
C GLN A 159 24.00 -33.48 9.75
N ASN A 160 24.50 -33.13 8.56
CA ASN A 160 24.79 -34.09 7.50
C ASN A 160 25.84 -35.12 7.93
N ASN A 161 26.91 -34.68 8.61
CA ASN A 161 27.93 -35.57 9.16
C ASN A 161 27.36 -36.54 10.20
N MET A 162 26.49 -36.07 11.09
CA MET A 162 25.81 -36.92 12.07
C MET A 162 24.91 -37.96 11.40
N LEU A 163 24.14 -37.55 10.38
CA LEU A 163 23.28 -38.46 9.62
C LEU A 163 24.10 -39.51 8.86
N ALA A 164 25.21 -39.11 8.24
CA ALA A 164 26.12 -40.03 7.56
C ALA A 164 26.71 -41.08 8.54
N LYS A 165 27.05 -40.67 9.76
CA LYS A 165 27.51 -41.59 10.81
C LYS A 165 26.41 -42.58 11.21
N LYS A 166 25.19 -42.11 11.47
CA LYS A 166 24.03 -42.96 11.80
C LYS A 166 23.69 -43.95 10.68
N LEU A 167 23.83 -43.56 9.41
CA LEU A 167 23.63 -44.44 8.27
C LEU A 167 24.69 -45.56 8.21
N LYS A 168 25.95 -45.24 8.51
CA LYS A 168 27.02 -46.25 8.63
C LYS A 168 26.77 -47.22 9.77
N GLU A 169 26.34 -46.72 10.93
CA GLU A 169 26.00 -47.56 12.10
C GLU A 169 24.82 -48.51 11.78
N LYS A 170 23.76 -48.02 11.13
CA LYS A 170 22.62 -48.87 10.69
C LYS A 170 22.97 -49.89 9.60
N GLN A 171 23.98 -49.65 8.79
CA GLN A 171 24.47 -50.63 7.81
C GLN A 171 25.41 -51.67 8.42
N GLN A 172 25.98 -51.39 9.61
CA GLN A 172 26.86 -52.29 10.35
C GLN A 172 26.13 -53.12 11.40
N THR A 173 24.93 -52.74 11.83
CA THR A 173 24.04 -53.64 12.57
C THR A 173 23.53 -54.72 11.62
N PRO A 174 23.86 -56.01 11.82
CA PRO A 174 23.32 -57.08 11.00
C PRO A 174 21.80 -57.07 11.14
N THR A 175 21.13 -57.32 10.03
CA THR A 175 19.71 -57.61 9.93
C THR A 175 19.38 -58.91 10.70
N GLU A 176 19.43 -58.90 12.03
CA GLU A 176 19.08 -60.09 12.85
C GLU A 176 17.57 -60.33 12.97
N HIS A 177 16.73 -59.53 12.30
CA HIS A 177 15.26 -59.70 12.32
C HIS A 177 14.62 -60.10 10.99
N ALA A 178 15.36 -60.68 10.04
CA ALA A 178 14.77 -61.16 8.77
C ALA A 178 15.14 -62.61 8.39
N GLN A 179 15.63 -63.44 9.31
CA GLN A 179 16.04 -64.82 8.98
C GLN A 179 15.53 -65.93 9.92
N HIS A 180 14.59 -65.68 10.84
CA HIS A 180 14.13 -66.73 11.79
C HIS A 180 12.65 -67.14 11.74
N GLU A 181 11.87 -66.68 10.76
CA GLU A 181 10.54 -67.24 10.49
C GLU A 181 10.35 -67.38 8.98
N VAL A 182 10.88 -68.46 8.40
CA VAL A 182 10.19 -69.37 7.45
C VAL A 182 11.19 -70.49 7.12
N GLN A 183 11.28 -71.49 7.98
CA GLN A 183 11.70 -72.82 7.56
C GLN A 183 10.91 -73.88 8.35
N GLN A 184 9.61 -73.96 8.07
CA GLN A 184 8.88 -75.21 8.19
C GLN A 184 7.92 -75.36 7.01
N LYS A 185 8.07 -76.51 6.34
CA LYS A 185 7.26 -77.11 5.27
C LYS A 185 7.63 -76.75 3.82
N LEU A 186 8.43 -77.67 3.28
CA LEU A 186 8.46 -78.10 1.89
C LEU A 186 7.04 -78.42 1.36
N VAL A 187 6.78 -78.06 0.10
CA VAL A 187 6.04 -78.82 -0.96
C VAL A 187 5.12 -77.92 -1.82
N GLN A 188 5.43 -77.92 -3.13
CA GLN A 188 4.61 -77.63 -4.32
C GLN A 188 4.18 -76.18 -4.69
N ASN A 189 4.78 -75.73 -5.82
CA ASN A 189 4.14 -75.20 -7.06
C ASN A 189 4.74 -73.89 -7.60
N SER A 190 4.99 -73.91 -8.91
CA SER A 190 5.44 -72.82 -9.79
C SER A 190 4.26 -71.91 -10.22
N PRO A 191 4.46 -70.84 -11.03
CA PRO A 191 4.44 -69.41 -10.67
C PRO A 191 3.18 -68.70 -11.30
N PRO A 192 3.00 -67.34 -11.46
CA PRO A 192 3.91 -66.41 -12.17
C PRO A 192 3.95 -64.91 -11.74
N SER A 193 5.03 -64.25 -12.19
CA SER A 193 5.16 -62.88 -12.74
C SER A 193 4.43 -61.67 -12.13
N THR A 194 5.22 -60.70 -11.64
CA THR A 194 4.84 -59.26 -11.73
C THR A 194 6.05 -58.37 -12.02
N SER A 195 5.81 -57.48 -12.99
CA SER A 195 6.68 -56.52 -13.66
C SER A 195 7.46 -55.57 -12.74
N ILE A 196 8.71 -55.30 -13.12
CA ILE A 196 9.58 -54.27 -12.53
C ILE A 196 9.10 -52.89 -13.01
N GLN A 197 8.83 -51.97 -12.09
CA GLN A 197 8.84 -50.53 -12.37
C GLN A 197 9.88 -49.84 -11.47
N PRO A 198 10.76 -48.98 -12.02
CA PRO A 198 11.68 -48.20 -11.21
C PRO A 198 10.96 -47.03 -10.52
N PRO A 199 11.34 -46.65 -9.29
CA PRO A 199 10.79 -45.48 -8.63
C PRO A 199 11.28 -44.18 -9.30
N THR A 200 10.36 -43.21 -9.37
CA THR A 200 10.51 -41.87 -9.94
C THR A 200 11.48 -40.98 -9.15
N PRO A 201 12.17 -40.02 -9.80
CA PRO A 201 13.10 -39.10 -9.12
C PRO A 201 12.35 -38.02 -8.30
N PRO A 202 12.99 -37.47 -7.23
CA PRO A 202 12.40 -36.43 -6.39
C PRO A 202 12.26 -35.09 -7.13
N PRO A 203 11.29 -34.23 -6.73
CA PRO A 203 10.97 -33.00 -7.44
C PRO A 203 12.06 -31.93 -7.29
N ALA A 204 12.17 -31.13 -8.35
CA ALA A 204 13.19 -30.11 -8.56
C ALA A 204 13.28 -29.08 -7.42
N ALA A 205 14.53 -28.69 -7.11
CA ALA A 205 14.86 -27.61 -6.19
C ALA A 205 14.11 -26.32 -6.56
N THR A 206 13.40 -25.77 -5.58
CA THR A 206 12.79 -24.44 -5.63
C THR A 206 13.90 -23.41 -5.87
N ARG A 207 13.94 -22.86 -7.09
CA ARG A 207 14.81 -21.71 -7.42
C ARG A 207 14.35 -20.51 -6.60
N PHE A 208 15.20 -20.01 -5.72
CA PHE A 208 15.04 -18.68 -5.15
C PHE A 208 15.29 -17.62 -6.26
N PRO A 209 14.55 -16.50 -6.26
CA PRO A 209 14.67 -15.49 -7.31
C PRO A 209 16.04 -14.82 -7.26
N CYS A 210 16.79 -14.98 -8.36
CA CYS A 210 17.98 -14.20 -8.67
C CYS A 210 17.57 -12.75 -8.94
N LEU A 211 18.11 -11.80 -8.18
CA LEU A 211 17.99 -10.37 -8.49
C LEU A 211 19.04 -10.03 -9.55
N THR A 212 18.64 -10.09 -10.82
CA THR A 212 19.42 -9.56 -11.92
C THR A 212 19.47 -8.03 -11.82
N ILE A 213 20.68 -7.49 -11.74
CA ILE A 213 20.97 -6.07 -11.90
C ILE A 213 20.85 -5.74 -13.39
N GLY A 214 19.90 -4.85 -13.73
CA GLY A 214 19.78 -4.27 -15.07
C GLY A 214 18.45 -4.57 -15.76
N GLY A 215 17.51 -3.64 -15.66
CA GLY A 215 16.24 -3.68 -16.38
C GLY A 215 15.47 -2.38 -16.18
N SER A 216 15.28 -1.66 -17.28
CA SER A 216 14.51 -0.42 -17.40
C SER A 216 13.08 -0.54 -16.83
N TYR A 217 12.65 0.53 -16.17
CA TYR A 217 11.32 0.70 -15.62
C TYR A 217 10.28 0.74 -16.74
N GLU A 218 9.49 -0.32 -16.89
CA GLU A 218 8.20 -0.31 -17.56
C GLU A 218 7.13 -0.62 -16.52
N ALA A 219 6.07 0.20 -16.53
CA ALA A 219 5.04 0.26 -15.52
C ALA A 219 4.10 -0.95 -15.59
N MET A 220 3.67 -1.48 -14.44
CA MET A 220 2.42 -2.23 -14.40
C MET A 220 1.60 -2.00 -13.12
N LYS A 221 0.35 -1.63 -13.37
CA LYS A 221 -0.78 -1.42 -12.46
C LYS A 221 -1.09 -2.66 -11.62
N GLY A 222 -1.50 -2.39 -10.37
CA GLY A 222 -2.58 -3.12 -9.68
C GLY A 222 -2.19 -4.42 -8.99
N THR A 223 -2.31 -4.49 -7.67
CA THR A 223 -3.55 -4.78 -6.96
C THR A 223 -3.30 -4.76 -5.45
N ASN A 224 -4.12 -3.99 -4.74
CA ASN A 224 -4.23 -4.03 -3.29
C ASN A 224 -4.68 -5.42 -2.84
N LYS A 225 -3.89 -6.06 -1.97
CA LYS A 225 -4.42 -6.96 -0.94
C LYS A 225 -3.65 -6.73 0.35
N GLU A 226 -4.42 -6.29 1.34
CA GLU A 226 -4.08 -6.18 2.74
C GLU A 226 -3.50 -7.50 3.26
N ALA A 227 -2.45 -7.40 4.06
CA ALA A 227 -2.06 -8.45 4.99
C ALA A 227 -1.81 -7.78 6.34
N GLU A 228 -2.79 -7.96 7.22
CA GLU A 228 -2.77 -7.54 8.62
C GLU A 228 -1.55 -8.10 9.35
N LEU A 229 -0.82 -7.23 10.03
CA LEU A 229 0.20 -7.60 11.01
C LEU A 229 -0.49 -7.95 12.32
N ASN A 230 -0.72 -9.25 12.56
CA ASN A 230 -1.05 -9.76 13.88
C ASN A 230 0.20 -9.75 14.77
N LEU A 231 0.35 -8.70 15.59
CA LEU A 231 1.13 -8.73 16.81
C LEU A 231 0.27 -9.41 17.89
N ASN A 232 0.66 -10.59 18.36
CA ASN A 232 0.35 -11.00 19.72
C ASN A 232 1.52 -11.82 20.31
N LEU A 233 2.15 -11.18 21.29
CA LEU A 233 3.12 -11.69 22.24
C LEU A 233 2.52 -12.88 23.02
N VAL A 234 3.27 -13.97 23.11
CA VAL A 234 3.10 -14.97 24.18
C VAL A 234 4.26 -14.77 25.16
N PRO A 235 4.02 -14.48 26.45
CA PRO A 235 5.07 -14.46 27.45
C PRO A 235 5.36 -15.87 27.95
N ASN A 236 6.64 -16.19 28.10
CA ASN A 236 7.15 -17.39 28.76
C ASN A 236 7.54 -16.98 30.19
N GLN A 237 6.67 -17.25 31.17
CA GLN A 237 6.92 -17.70 32.55
C GLN A 237 5.63 -17.61 33.37
#